data_AF-N9FNR0-F1
#
_entry.id   AF-N9FNR0-F1
#
_cell.length_a   1.000
_cell.length_b   1.000
_cell.length_c   1.000
_cell.angle_alpha   90.00
_cell.angle_beta   90.00
_cell.angle_gamma   90.00
#
_symmetry.space_group_name_H-M   'P 1'
#
loop_
_entity.id
_entity.type
_entity.pdbx_description
1 polymer ?
#
loop_
_entity_poly.entity_id
_entity_poly.type
_entity_poly.pdbx_seq_one_letter_code
_entity_poly.pdbx_strand_id
1 'polypeptide(L)'
;MIHSKYFILGLGLILQGCATPAWQSTNLQDYLQPYIGQSVDHIEQNLNLRSLGFQTLKHPQKSKEHLIYTVLRPMNIPVPLNMGTSDGSRLSTSTTYSQSYDVNFYCHIIFKLDQQQIAHSIRYEGKAC
;
A
#
# COMPACT_ATOMS: atom_id res chain seq x y z
N MET A 1 54.69 -37.80 22.94
CA MET A 1 54.02 -38.90 22.23
C MET A 1 52.52 -38.65 22.38
N ILE A 2 51.76 -38.07 21.43
CA ILE A 2 51.44 -38.60 20.07
C ILE A 2 50.93 -40.04 20.22
N HIS A 3 49.71 -40.46 19.90
CA HIS A 3 48.62 -40.03 19.04
C HIS A 3 47.35 -40.78 19.54
N SER A 4 46.14 -40.22 19.42
CA SER A 4 45.02 -40.98 18.85
C SER A 4 43.85 -40.08 18.47
N LYS A 5 43.51 -40.13 17.16
CA LYS A 5 42.17 -40.20 16.53
C LYS A 5 41.02 -39.80 17.45
N TYR A 6 40.16 -38.82 17.14
CA TYR A 6 39.11 -38.88 16.10
C TYR A 6 38.78 -37.43 15.69
N PHE A 7 39.05 -36.99 14.46
CA PHE A 7 38.08 -36.95 13.35
C PHE A 7 36.61 -36.83 13.83
N ILE A 8 36.22 -35.67 14.35
CA ILE A 8 34.80 -35.28 14.35
C ILE A 8 34.68 -34.07 13.42
N LEU A 9 34.48 -34.44 12.16
CA LEU A 9 33.95 -33.64 11.08
C LEU A 9 32.50 -33.24 11.46
N GLY A 10 32.36 -32.20 12.27
CA GLY A 10 31.07 -31.59 12.60
C GLY A 10 30.64 -30.68 11.46
N LEU A 11 30.07 -31.29 10.42
CA LEU A 11 29.40 -30.64 9.29
C LEU A 11 28.34 -29.66 9.82
N GLY A 12 28.71 -28.39 9.94
CA GLY A 12 27.76 -27.31 10.20
C GLY A 12 26.86 -27.13 8.98
N LEU A 13 25.71 -27.80 8.98
CA LEU A 13 24.63 -27.50 8.06
C LEU A 13 24.12 -26.10 8.37
N ILE A 14 24.62 -25.11 7.62
CA ILE A 14 24.01 -23.79 7.54
C ILE A 14 22.76 -23.98 6.69
N LEU A 15 21.62 -24.30 7.31
CA LEU A 15 20.33 -24.10 6.67
C LEU A 15 20.16 -22.59 6.48
N GLN A 16 20.61 -22.10 5.33
CA GLN A 16 20.20 -20.80 4.79
C GLN A 16 18.71 -20.94 4.45
N GLY A 17 17.84 -20.73 5.44
CA GLY A 17 16.42 -20.55 5.17
C GLY A 17 16.28 -19.30 4.31
N CYS A 18 15.97 -19.47 3.03
CA CYS A 18 15.40 -18.38 2.24
C CYS A 18 14.08 -18.01 2.90
N ALA A 19 14.09 -16.97 3.74
CA ALA A 19 12.87 -16.30 4.10
C ALA A 19 12.31 -15.74 2.79
N THR A 20 11.31 -16.41 2.23
CA THR A 20 10.45 -15.83 1.21
C THR A 20 10.07 -14.45 1.73
N PRO A 21 10.36 -13.34 1.01
CA PRO A 21 9.98 -12.04 1.49
C PRO A 21 8.48 -12.10 1.75
N ALA A 22 8.09 -12.06 3.03
CA ALA A 22 6.72 -11.88 3.40
C ALA A 22 6.29 -10.63 2.64
N TRP A 23 5.18 -10.71 1.91
CA TRP A 23 4.56 -9.55 1.27
C TRP A 23 4.21 -8.58 2.40
N GLN A 24 5.17 -7.76 2.80
CA GLN A 24 4.99 -6.67 3.72
C GLN A 24 4.22 -5.66 2.90
N SER A 25 2.92 -5.56 3.16
CA SER A 25 2.16 -4.40 2.74
C SER A 25 2.79 -3.21 3.46
N THR A 26 3.81 -2.60 2.86
CA THR A 26 4.46 -1.41 3.40
C THR A 26 3.36 -0.38 3.56
N ASN A 27 3.14 0.05 4.79
CA ASN A 27 2.15 1.06 5.07
C ASN A 27 2.59 2.34 4.33
N LEU A 28 1.68 2.93 3.55
CA LEU A 28 1.94 4.17 2.79
C LEU A 28 2.53 5.25 3.72
N GLN A 29 2.04 5.31 4.95
CA GLN A 29 2.48 6.25 5.97
C GLN A 29 3.97 6.09 6.30
N ASP A 30 4.40 4.85 6.56
CA ASP A 30 5.79 4.54 6.92
C ASP A 30 6.74 4.77 5.75
N TYR A 31 6.29 4.47 4.53
CA TYR A 31 7.06 4.74 3.32
C TYR A 31 7.27 6.23 3.07
N LEU A 32 6.28 7.06 3.42
CA LEU A 32 6.33 8.50 3.18
C LEU A 32 7.09 9.27 4.27
N GLN A 33 7.21 8.70 5.48
CA GLN A 33 7.85 9.35 6.62
C GLN A 33 9.28 9.88 6.35
N PRO A 34 10.17 9.18 5.62
CA PRO A 34 11.53 9.65 5.34
C PRO A 34 11.60 10.88 4.44
N TYR A 35 10.51 11.22 3.73
CA TYR A 35 10.44 12.37 2.84
C TYR A 35 10.11 13.67 3.59
N ILE A 36 9.77 13.61 4.87
CA ILE A 36 9.67 14.79 5.73
C ILE A 36 11.09 15.34 5.98
N GLY A 37 11.27 16.64 5.79
CA GLY A 37 12.56 17.33 5.83
C GLY A 37 13.28 17.35 4.49
N GLN A 38 12.71 16.77 3.43
CA GLN A 38 13.31 16.74 2.09
C GLN A 38 12.80 17.86 1.20
N SER A 39 13.63 18.27 0.24
CA SER A 39 13.24 19.25 -0.79
C SER A 39 12.24 18.64 -1.78
N VAL A 40 11.40 19.48 -2.39
CA VAL A 40 10.46 19.03 -3.43
C VAL A 40 11.17 18.25 -4.54
N ASP A 41 12.30 18.75 -5.02
CA ASP A 41 13.00 18.11 -6.15
C ASP A 41 13.51 16.71 -5.77
N HIS A 42 13.95 16.53 -4.51
CA HIS A 42 14.34 15.21 -4.01
C HIS A 42 13.14 14.27 -3.91
N ILE A 43 12.00 14.77 -3.41
CA ILE A 43 10.77 13.98 -3.32
C ILE A 43 10.30 13.57 -4.72
N GLU A 44 10.26 14.48 -5.69
CA GLU A 44 9.84 14.17 -7.07
C GLU A 44 10.74 13.15 -7.77
N GLN A 45 12.03 13.13 -7.46
CA GLN A 45 12.98 12.19 -8.06
C GLN A 45 12.96 10.81 -7.40
N ASN A 46 12.72 10.74 -6.09
CA ASN A 46 12.91 9.52 -5.30
C ASN A 46 11.61 8.88 -4.83
N LEU A 47 10.50 9.61 -4.81
CA LEU A 47 9.21 9.06 -4.38
C LEU A 47 8.61 8.22 -5.51
N ASN A 48 8.45 6.91 -5.27
CA ASN A 48 7.83 6.02 -6.22
C ASN A 48 6.65 5.26 -5.61
N LEU A 49 5.47 5.87 -5.66
CA LEU A 49 4.23 5.27 -5.16
C LEU A 49 3.82 4.00 -5.93
N ARG A 50 4.29 3.81 -7.18
CA ARG A 50 4.01 2.59 -7.95
C ARG A 50 4.71 1.37 -7.37
N SER A 51 5.84 1.56 -6.68
CA SER A 51 6.54 0.46 -5.98
C SER A 51 5.70 -0.16 -4.85
N LEU A 52 4.77 0.62 -4.30
CA LEU A 52 3.79 0.17 -3.31
C LEU A 52 2.48 -0.36 -3.93
N GLY A 53 2.41 -0.46 -5.27
CA GLY A 53 1.22 -0.92 -5.98
C GLY A 53 0.15 0.16 -6.21
N PHE A 54 0.41 1.42 -5.90
CA PHE A 54 -0.53 2.51 -6.22
C PHE A 54 -0.46 2.89 -7.69
N GLN A 55 -1.63 3.14 -8.28
CA GLN A 55 -1.73 3.78 -9.58
C GLN A 55 -1.70 5.29 -9.37
N THR A 56 -0.73 5.99 -9.95
CA THR A 56 -0.62 7.46 -9.84
C THR A 56 -1.25 8.16 -11.04
N LEU A 57 -1.99 9.25 -10.79
CA LEU A 57 -2.46 10.15 -11.84
C LEU A 57 -1.43 11.25 -12.12
N LYS A 58 -1.08 11.44 -13.40
CA LYS A 58 -0.30 12.59 -13.92
C LYS A 58 1.00 12.87 -13.13
N HIS A 59 1.63 14.01 -13.42
CA HIS A 59 2.69 14.57 -12.57
C HIS A 59 2.09 15.18 -11.31
N PRO A 60 2.82 15.20 -10.18
CA PRO A 60 2.37 15.84 -8.95
C PRO A 60 2.08 17.33 -9.17
N GLN A 61 1.08 17.84 -8.46
CA GLN A 61 0.73 19.26 -8.53
C GLN A 61 1.58 20.03 -7.52
N LYS A 62 2.49 20.88 -8.02
CA LYS A 62 3.38 21.72 -7.22
C LYS A 62 2.80 23.12 -7.07
N SER A 63 2.82 23.63 -5.85
CA SER A 63 2.48 25.01 -5.48
C SER A 63 3.49 25.53 -4.47
N LYS A 64 3.39 26.81 -4.07
CA LYS A 64 4.31 27.40 -3.08
C LYS A 64 4.26 26.68 -1.72
N GLU A 65 3.08 26.21 -1.32
CA GLU A 65 2.84 25.66 0.02
C GLU A 65 2.60 24.16 0.02
N HIS A 66 2.39 23.55 -1.15
CA HIS A 66 1.98 22.15 -1.25
C HIS A 66 2.58 21.45 -2.46
N LEU A 67 2.97 20.18 -2.26
CA LEU A 67 3.25 19.21 -3.32
C LEU A 67 2.24 18.06 -3.18
N ILE A 68 1.42 17.85 -4.22
CA ILE A 68 0.26 16.94 -4.15
C ILE A 68 0.42 15.79 -5.13
N TYR A 69 0.42 14.56 -4.60
CA TYR A 69 0.33 13.33 -5.38
C TYR A 69 -1.08 12.77 -5.32
N THR A 70 -1.63 12.36 -6.46
CA THR A 70 -2.95 11.73 -6.51
C THR A 70 -2.80 10.27 -6.90
N VAL A 71 -3.24 9.37 -6.03
CA VAL A 71 -3.27 7.93 -6.27
C VAL A 71 -4.70 7.43 -6.45
N LEU A 72 -4.89 6.47 -7.34
CA LEU A 72 -6.14 5.74 -7.49
C LEU A 72 -6.11 4.45 -6.66
N ARG A 73 -7.23 4.19 -6.00
CA ARG A 73 -7.55 2.96 -5.31
C ARG A 73 -8.81 2.37 -5.96
N PRO A 74 -8.66 1.44 -6.91
CA PRO A 74 -9.81 0.70 -7.43
C PRO A 74 -10.30 -0.26 -6.35
N MET A 75 -11.60 -0.27 -6.10
CA MET A 75 -12.23 -1.25 -5.22
C MET A 75 -13.54 -1.74 -5.79
N ASN A 76 -13.74 -3.04 -5.65
CA ASN A 76 -14.94 -3.73 -6.07
C ASN A 76 -15.92 -3.77 -4.89
N ILE A 77 -17.03 -3.06 -4.99
CA ILE A 77 -18.04 -3.02 -3.92
C ILE A 77 -19.14 -4.03 -4.24
N PRO A 78 -19.38 -5.03 -3.38
CA PRO A 78 -20.49 -5.96 -3.56
C PRO A 78 -21.82 -5.25 -3.30
N VAL A 79 -22.81 -5.45 -4.17
CA VAL A 79 -24.16 -4.94 -3.94
C VAL A 79 -24.85 -5.81 -2.88
N PRO A 80 -25.41 -5.22 -1.81
CA PRO A 80 -26.13 -5.99 -0.81
C PRO A 80 -27.37 -6.63 -1.44
N LEU A 81 -27.50 -7.95 -1.27
CA LEU A 81 -28.68 -8.68 -1.69
C LEU A 81 -29.85 -8.29 -0.79
N ASN A 82 -30.95 -7.84 -1.37
CA ASN A 82 -32.19 -7.65 -0.64
C ASN A 82 -32.75 -9.05 -0.30
N MET A 83 -32.41 -9.57 0.88
CA MET A 83 -33.12 -10.73 1.43
C MET A 83 -34.52 -10.26 1.80
N GLY A 84 -35.47 -10.40 0.87
CA GLY A 84 -36.87 -10.11 1.12
C GLY A 84 -37.35 -10.81 2.39
N THR A 85 -38.14 -10.10 3.20
CA THR A 85 -38.83 -10.67 4.36
C THR A 85 -39.67 -11.86 3.90
N SER A 86 -39.32 -13.06 4.36
CA SER A 86 -40.04 -14.29 4.05
C SER A 86 -41.36 -14.31 4.81
N ASP A 87 -42.41 -13.75 4.22
CA ASP A 87 -43.77 -13.92 4.72
C ASP A 87 -44.30 -15.28 4.28
N GLY A 88 -43.94 -16.33 5.04
CA GLY A 88 -44.65 -17.60 5.25
C GLY A 88 -45.08 -18.48 4.06
N SER A 89 -44.97 -18.05 2.81
CA SER A 89 -45.51 -18.79 1.68
C SER A 89 -44.76 -18.46 0.40
N ARG A 90 -44.24 -19.53 -0.23
CA ARG A 90 -43.58 -19.60 -1.54
C ARG A 90 -42.07 -19.43 -1.51
N LEU A 91 -41.41 -20.57 -1.71
CA LEU A 91 -40.01 -20.70 -2.07
C LEU A 91 -39.79 -19.92 -3.37
N SER A 92 -39.31 -18.68 -3.26
CA SER A 92 -38.96 -17.86 -4.41
C SER A 92 -37.54 -18.21 -4.81
N THR A 93 -37.36 -18.83 -5.97
CA THR A 93 -36.05 -19.11 -6.56
C THR A 93 -35.47 -17.79 -7.07
N SER A 94 -34.92 -16.97 -6.18
CA SER A 94 -34.23 -15.74 -6.55
C SER A 94 -32.86 -16.11 -7.13
N THR A 95 -32.75 -16.08 -8.46
CA THR A 95 -31.47 -16.11 -9.19
C THR A 95 -30.54 -15.05 -8.62
N THR A 96 -29.47 -15.50 -7.96
CA THR A 96 -28.51 -14.66 -7.25
C THR A 96 -27.41 -14.23 -8.23
N TYR A 97 -27.57 -13.06 -8.86
CA TYR A 97 -26.45 -12.41 -9.51
C TYR A 97 -25.74 -11.57 -8.45
N SER A 98 -24.53 -11.97 -8.05
CA SER A 98 -23.63 -11.12 -7.27
C SER A 98 -23.18 -9.96 -8.18
N GLN A 99 -23.98 -8.91 -8.26
CA GLN A 99 -23.56 -7.70 -8.93
C GLN A 99 -22.59 -6.98 -8.01
N SER A 100 -21.38 -6.74 -8.50
CA SER A 100 -20.43 -5.82 -7.88
C SER A 100 -20.12 -4.73 -8.87
N TYR A 101 -19.80 -3.54 -8.36
CA TYR A 101 -19.43 -2.41 -9.20
C TYR A 101 -18.05 -1.90 -8.80
N ASP A 102 -17.29 -1.49 -9.81
CA ASP A 102 -15.94 -0.95 -9.62
C ASP A 102 -16.02 0.55 -9.38
N VAL A 103 -15.46 1.00 -8.26
CA VAL A 103 -15.32 2.41 -7.92
C VAL A 103 -13.84 2.75 -7.84
N ASN A 104 -13.45 3.83 -8.51
CA ASN A 104 -12.13 4.40 -8.38
C ASN A 104 -12.17 5.50 -7.33
N PHE A 105 -11.55 5.26 -6.18
CA PHE A 105 -11.35 6.29 -5.18
C PHE A 105 -10.02 6.99 -5.41
N TYR A 106 -10.02 8.29 -5.17
CA TYR A 106 -8.81 9.11 -5.22
C TYR A 106 -8.33 9.38 -3.80
N CYS A 107 -7.03 9.27 -3.61
CA CYS A 107 -6.34 9.73 -2.42
C CYS A 107 -5.28 10.75 -2.81
N HIS A 108 -5.37 11.93 -2.22
CA HIS A 108 -4.40 13.01 -2.34
C HIS A 108 -3.42 12.94 -1.16
N ILE A 109 -2.15 12.71 -1.48
CA ILE A 109 -1.03 12.79 -0.54
C ILE A 109 -0.46 14.19 -0.68
N ILE A 110 -0.64 15.01 0.34
CA ILE A 110 -0.34 16.44 0.34
C ILE A 110 0.85 16.67 1.26
N PHE A 111 2.02 16.90 0.68
CA PHE A 111 3.16 17.40 1.40
C PHE A 111 2.99 18.91 1.61
N LYS A 112 2.99 19.35 2.87
CA LYS A 112 3.05 20.79 3.17
C LYS A 112 4.50 21.24 3.11
N LEU A 113 4.72 22.32 2.39
CA LEU A 113 6.03 22.88 2.10
C LEU A 113 6.24 24.14 2.94
N ASP A 114 7.49 24.41 3.28
CA ASP A 114 7.92 25.70 3.82
C ASP A 114 8.36 26.66 2.70
N GLN A 115 8.85 27.84 3.10
CA GLN A 115 9.34 28.87 2.18
C GLN A 115 10.58 28.41 1.38
N GLN A 116 11.31 27.40 1.85
CA GLN A 116 12.50 26.84 1.21
C GLN A 116 12.16 25.64 0.30
N GLN A 117 10.87 25.35 0.10
CA GLN A 117 10.39 24.18 -0.65
C GLN A 117 10.82 22.85 -0.01
N ILE A 118 10.83 22.81 1.32
CA ILE A 118 11.09 21.60 2.12
C ILE A 118 9.76 21.11 2.70
N ALA A 119 9.50 19.81 2.57
CA ALA A 119 8.31 19.19 3.14
C ALA A 119 8.44 19.09 4.67
N HIS A 120 7.52 19.67 5.43
CA HIS A 120 7.56 19.59 6.90
C HIS A 120 6.45 18.71 7.49
N SER A 121 5.39 18.43 6.73
CA SER A 121 4.32 17.52 7.16
C SER A 121 3.58 16.93 5.96
N ILE A 122 2.82 15.86 6.21
CA ILE A 122 2.03 15.16 5.19
C ILE A 122 0.57 15.09 5.67
N ARG A 123 -0.37 15.44 4.78
CA ARG A 123 -1.81 15.29 4.98
C ARG A 123 -2.38 14.40 3.89
N TYR A 124 -3.41 13.63 4.24
CA TYR A 124 -4.09 12.73 3.33
C TYR A 124 -5.53 13.19 3.16
N GLU A 125 -6.00 13.26 1.93
CA GLU A 125 -7.37 13.63 1.61
C GLU A 125 -7.96 12.67 0.59
N GLY A 126 -9.06 12.02 0.96
CA GLY A 126 -9.71 11.05 0.11
C GLY A 126 -10.58 10.10 0.93
N LYS A 127 -11.46 9.37 0.25
CA LYS A 127 -12.32 8.37 0.91
C LYS A 127 -11.60 7.03 1.15
N ALA A 128 -10.49 6.80 0.44
CA ALA A 128 -9.71 5.56 0.50
C ALA A 128 -8.19 5.85 0.55
N CYS A 129 -7.80 6.83 1.36
CA CYS A 129 -6.45 6.90 1.92
C CYS A 129 -6.39 5.89 3.07
#